data_AF-A0A2E2RGN4-F1
#
_entry.id   AF-A0A2E2RGN4-F1
#
_cell.length_a   1.000
_cell.length_b   1.000
_cell.length_c   1.000
_cell.angle_alpha   90.00
_cell.angle_beta   90.00
_cell.angle_gamma   90.00
#
_symmetry.space_group_name_H-M   'P 1'
#
loop_
_entity.id
_entity.type
_entity.pdbx_description
1 polymer ?
#
loop_
_entity_poly.entity_id
_entity_poly.type
_entity_poly.pdbx_seq_one_letter_code
_entity_poly.pdbx_strand_id
1 'polypeptide(L)'
;MSPTPSLIYSQRVRKLQASGPQKKYHGWRHGRQFSTKKYGLLDRVEASRTGGGEAEHQTLDFLKKWVSENTASLCGNSIWIDRRFLHKEMPALEGYLHYCMIDVSSVKELVRRWYPKLSVPDKHGSNWPS
;
A
#
# COMPACT_ATOMS: atom_id res chain seq x y z
N MET A 1 11.31 16.03 42.01
CA MET A 1 11.01 14.74 41.36
C MET A 1 10.70 15.02 39.90
N SER A 2 11.57 14.57 38.98
CA SER A 2 11.41 14.82 37.55
C SER A 2 10.27 13.97 36.97
N PRO A 3 9.44 14.51 36.07
CA PRO A 3 8.38 13.74 35.43
C PRO A 3 8.96 12.65 34.52
N THR A 4 8.31 11.48 34.48
CA THR A 4 8.73 10.33 33.67
C THR A 4 8.58 10.62 32.16
N PRO A 5 9.42 10.03 31.29
CA PRO A 5 9.42 10.30 29.85
C PRO A 5 8.07 10.08 29.15
N SER A 6 7.22 9.18 29.67
CA SER A 6 5.89 8.89 29.13
C SER A 6 4.88 10.02 29.35
N LEU A 7 5.00 10.77 30.46
CA LEU A 7 4.10 11.89 30.76
C LEU A 7 4.38 13.10 29.87
N ILE A 8 5.66 13.36 29.56
CA ILE A 8 6.11 14.45 28.67
C ILE A 8 5.58 14.22 27.24
N TYR A 9 5.58 12.98 26.77
CA TYR A 9 5.04 12.61 25.46
C TYR A 9 3.52 12.86 25.40
N SER A 10 2.77 12.42 26.42
CA SER A 10 1.31 12.58 26.46
C SER A 10 0.84 14.04 26.49
N GLN A 11 1.55 14.91 27.22
CA GLN A 11 1.19 16.33 27.30
C GLN A 11 1.62 17.12 26.05
N ARG A 12 2.70 16.70 25.38
CA ARG A 12 3.17 17.31 24.13
C ARG A 12 2.26 16.98 22.94
N VAL A 13 1.74 15.75 22.87
CA VAL A 13 0.77 15.34 21.84
C VAL A 13 -0.56 16.07 22.00
N ARG A 14 -1.05 16.27 23.24
CA ARG A 14 -2.28 17.04 23.50
C ARG A 14 -2.15 18.52 23.17
N LYS A 15 -0.99 19.15 23.43
CA LYS A 15 -0.74 20.54 23.00
C LYS A 15 -0.59 20.69 21.49
N LEU A 16 -0.06 19.69 20.78
CA LEU A 16 0.04 19.70 19.32
C LEU A 16 -1.31 19.51 18.61
N GLN A 17 -2.31 18.89 19.27
CA GLN A 17 -3.66 18.74 18.73
C GLN A 17 -4.57 19.97 18.95
N ALA A 18 -4.21 20.88 19.87
CA ALA A 18 -5.04 22.05 20.20
C ALA A 18 -4.64 23.34 19.45
N SER A 19 -3.48 23.38 18.79
CA SER A 19 -3.02 24.58 18.08
C SER A 19 -2.28 24.21 16.79
N GLY A 20 -3.01 24.01 15.71
CA GLY A 20 -2.42 23.86 14.38
C GLY A 20 -3.48 24.07 13.30
N PRO A 21 -3.25 24.98 12.33
CA PRO A 21 -4.18 25.14 11.22
C PRO A 21 -4.25 23.83 10.44
N GLN A 22 -5.45 23.41 10.04
CA GLN A 22 -5.67 22.29 9.14
C GLN A 22 -4.77 22.45 7.91
N LYS A 23 -3.66 21.72 7.86
CA LYS A 23 -2.84 21.61 6.65
C LYS A 23 -3.63 20.75 5.68
N LYS A 24 -4.43 21.41 4.84
CA LYS A 24 -4.99 20.83 3.62
C LYS A 24 -3.82 20.21 2.85
N TYR A 25 -3.87 18.89 2.64
CA TYR A 25 -2.96 18.16 1.79
C TYR A 25 -3.20 18.55 0.32
N HIS A 26 -2.73 19.74 -0.06
CA HIS A 26 -2.75 20.26 -1.42
C HIS A 26 -1.66 19.55 -2.24
N GLY A 27 -1.94 18.33 -2.69
CA GLY A 27 -1.01 17.56 -3.52
C GLY A 27 -1.57 16.25 -4.07
N TRP A 28 -2.70 15.77 -3.54
CA TRP A 28 -3.38 14.61 -4.08
C TRP A 28 -4.20 15.00 -5.30
N ARG A 29 -3.80 14.53 -6.49
CA ARG A 29 -4.53 14.73 -7.75
C ARG A 29 -6.03 14.45 -7.55
N HIS A 30 -6.86 15.42 -7.95
CA HIS A 30 -8.31 15.51 -7.80
C HIS A 30 -9.15 14.31 -8.35
N GLY A 31 -8.53 13.25 -8.88
CA GLY A 31 -9.21 12.10 -9.49
C GLY A 31 -9.25 10.80 -8.66
N ARG A 32 -8.49 10.68 -7.55
CA ARG A 32 -8.43 9.43 -6.75
C ARG A 32 -9.30 9.41 -5.49
N GLN A 33 -10.07 10.46 -5.23
CA GLN A 33 -10.93 10.54 -4.03
C GLN A 33 -12.22 9.72 -4.15
N PHE A 34 -12.64 9.36 -5.37
CA PHE A 34 -13.98 8.82 -5.60
C PHE A 34 -14.14 7.35 -5.21
N SER A 35 -13.13 6.49 -5.37
CA SER A 35 -13.28 5.07 -5.02
C SER A 35 -13.03 4.80 -3.53
N THR A 36 -12.09 5.49 -2.89
CA THR A 36 -11.74 5.23 -1.49
C THR A 36 -12.84 5.63 -0.52
N LYS A 37 -13.63 6.68 -0.84
CA LYS A 37 -14.86 7.04 -0.14
C LYS A 37 -15.95 5.97 -0.29
N LYS A 38 -16.11 5.40 -1.48
CA LYS A 38 -17.12 4.36 -1.75
C LYS A 38 -16.89 3.09 -0.90
N TYR A 39 -15.64 2.76 -0.58
CA TYR A 39 -15.27 1.55 0.15
C TYR A 39 -14.84 1.77 1.61
N GLY A 40 -15.06 2.98 2.16
CA GLY A 40 -14.74 3.29 3.57
C GLY A 40 -13.26 3.17 3.94
N LEU A 41 -12.35 3.22 2.95
CA LEU A 41 -10.92 2.98 3.20
C LEU A 41 -10.30 4.11 4.04
N LEU A 42 -10.75 5.35 3.83
CA LEU A 42 -10.24 6.50 4.58
C LEU A 42 -10.59 6.40 6.07
N ASP A 43 -11.82 6.02 6.39
CA ASP A 43 -12.28 5.85 7.77
C ASP A 43 -11.49 4.73 8.48
N ARG A 44 -11.17 3.65 7.75
CA ARG A 44 -10.33 2.55 8.26
C ARG A 44 -8.89 2.97 8.50
N VAL A 45 -8.33 3.84 7.65
CA VAL A 45 -6.98 4.38 7.85
C VAL A 45 -6.93 5.30 9.06
N GLU A 46 -7.94 6.16 9.25
CA GLU A 46 -8.04 7.05 10.41
C GLU A 46 -8.20 6.27 11.73
N ALA A 47 -8.97 5.18 11.71
CA ALA A 47 -9.14 4.30 12.87
C ALA A 47 -7.95 3.35 13.11
N SER A 48 -7.04 3.19 12.14
CA SER A 48 -5.93 2.24 12.24
C SER A 48 -4.90 2.69 13.27
N ARG A 49 -4.42 1.72 14.06
CA ARG A 49 -3.30 1.91 15.00
C ARG A 49 -2.00 1.29 14.50
N THR A 50 -2.03 0.66 13.32
CA THR A 50 -0.88 -0.03 12.72
C THR A 50 -0.03 0.98 11.96
N GLY A 51 1.21 1.19 12.42
CA GLY A 51 2.20 2.02 11.71
C GLY A 51 2.83 1.28 10.53
N GLY A 52 3.54 2.02 9.67
CA GLY A 52 4.18 1.47 8.46
C GLY A 52 5.16 0.32 8.74
N GLY A 53 6.07 0.50 9.71
CA GLY A 53 7.02 -0.54 10.09
C GLY A 53 6.36 -1.77 10.73
N GLU A 54 5.26 -1.59 11.47
CA GLU A 54 4.51 -2.73 12.02
C GLU A 54 3.83 -3.53 10.90
N ALA A 55 3.22 -2.83 9.94
CA ALA A 55 2.64 -3.47 8.76
C ALA A 55 3.70 -4.21 7.92
N GLU A 56 4.89 -3.64 7.78
CA GLU A 56 6.03 -4.28 7.11
C GLU A 56 6.42 -5.60 7.80
N HIS A 57 6.64 -5.59 9.12
CA HIS A 57 7.01 -6.78 9.88
C HIS A 57 5.94 -7.86 9.81
N GLN A 58 4.66 -7.50 10.01
CA GLN A 58 3.56 -8.47 9.92
C GLN A 58 3.48 -9.13 8.54
N THR A 59 3.72 -8.35 7.48
CA THR A 59 3.72 -8.86 6.11
C THR A 59 4.92 -9.78 5.86
N LEU A 60 6.11 -9.37 6.31
CA LEU A 60 7.33 -10.16 6.18
C LEU A 60 7.21 -11.51 6.91
N ASP A 61 6.71 -11.50 8.14
CA ASP A 61 6.50 -12.70 8.96
C ASP A 61 5.45 -13.62 8.37
N PHE A 62 4.44 -13.06 7.69
CA PHE A 62 3.51 -13.84 6.91
C PHE A 62 4.22 -14.51 5.72
N LEU A 63 4.99 -13.76 4.93
CA LEU A 63 5.67 -14.30 3.74
C LEU A 63 6.68 -15.39 4.08
N LYS A 64 7.45 -15.23 5.16
CA LYS A 64 8.44 -16.21 5.63
C LYS A 64 7.86 -17.60 5.90
N LYS A 65 6.55 -17.71 6.14
CA LYS A 65 5.86 -19.00 6.34
C LYS A 65 5.64 -19.76 5.02
N TRP A 66 5.66 -19.07 3.89
CA TRP A 66 5.23 -19.62 2.59
C TRP A 66 6.34 -19.66 1.54
N VAL A 67 7.27 -18.71 1.59
CA VAL A 67 8.29 -18.54 0.56
C VAL A 67 9.63 -18.23 1.21
N SER A 68 10.71 -18.75 0.64
CA SER A 68 12.06 -18.39 1.05
C SER A 68 12.44 -17.00 0.51
N GLU A 69 13.42 -16.38 1.15
CA GLU A 69 13.98 -15.09 0.74
C GLU A 69 14.40 -15.10 -0.74
N ASN A 70 14.18 -13.98 -1.43
CA ASN A 70 14.55 -13.76 -2.84
C ASN A 70 13.93 -14.75 -3.84
N THR A 71 12.83 -15.43 -3.51
CA THR A 71 12.15 -16.32 -4.47
C THR A 71 10.83 -15.76 -5.00
N ALA A 72 10.07 -15.09 -4.14
CA ALA A 72 8.78 -14.53 -4.52
C ALA A 72 8.94 -13.26 -5.37
N SER A 73 8.41 -13.29 -6.59
CA SER A 73 8.32 -12.11 -7.46
C SER A 73 7.09 -11.29 -7.12
N LEU A 74 7.20 -9.96 -7.23
CA LEU A 74 6.07 -9.06 -6.98
C LEU A 74 5.11 -9.11 -8.19
N CYS A 75 3.84 -9.43 -7.94
CA CYS A 75 2.84 -9.65 -8.98
C CYS A 75 1.66 -8.70 -8.82
N GLY A 76 1.17 -8.14 -9.93
CA GLY A 76 -0.05 -7.36 -9.93
C GLY A 76 -0.23 -6.51 -11.18
N ASN A 77 -1.15 -5.56 -11.11
CA ASN A 77 -1.51 -4.68 -12.21
C ASN A 77 -0.79 -3.34 -12.09
N SER A 78 0.02 -2.96 -13.07
CA SER A 78 0.84 -1.75 -13.01
C SER A 78 1.74 -1.74 -11.76
N ILE A 79 2.29 -2.92 -11.46
CA ILE A 79 2.94 -3.26 -10.19
C ILE A 79 4.23 -2.47 -9.93
N TRP A 80 4.78 -1.82 -10.95
CA TRP A 80 5.93 -0.91 -10.83
C TRP A 80 5.70 0.19 -9.78
N ILE A 81 4.47 0.70 -9.68
CA ILE A 81 4.14 1.76 -8.72
C ILE A 81 4.23 1.23 -7.29
N ASP A 82 3.71 0.03 -7.06
CA ASP A 82 3.79 -0.65 -5.76
C ASP A 82 5.25 -0.98 -5.40
N ARG A 83 6.06 -1.48 -6.33
CA ARG A 83 7.50 -1.73 -6.07
C ARG A 83 8.22 -0.46 -5.65
N ARG A 84 7.96 0.66 -6.34
CA ARG A 84 8.53 1.97 -5.97
C ARG A 84 8.08 2.45 -4.60
N PHE A 85 6.84 2.15 -4.21
CA PHE A 85 6.34 2.45 -2.87
C PHE A 85 7.05 1.60 -1.82
N LEU A 86 7.14 0.28 -2.02
CA LEU A 86 7.84 -0.64 -1.11
C LEU A 86 9.30 -0.24 -0.92
N HIS A 87 10.01 0.08 -2.00
CA HIS A 87 11.40 0.51 -1.92
C HIS A 87 11.61 1.74 -1.02
N LYS A 88 10.61 2.64 -0.94
CA LYS A 88 10.68 3.86 -0.13
C LYS A 88 10.18 3.69 1.29
N GLU A 89 9.07 2.99 1.47
CA GLU A 89 8.32 2.95 2.73
C GLU A 89 8.50 1.62 3.50
N MET A 90 8.93 0.54 2.83
CA MET A 90 9.06 -0.82 3.36
C MET A 90 10.28 -1.56 2.76
N PRO A 91 11.51 -1.09 3.00
CA PRO A 91 12.72 -1.60 2.34
C PRO A 91 13.11 -3.02 2.75
N ALA A 92 12.81 -3.47 3.97
CA ALA A 92 13.12 -4.83 4.41
C ALA A 92 12.20 -5.85 3.72
N LEU A 93 10.93 -5.50 3.54
CA LEU A 93 9.99 -6.29 2.75
C LEU A 93 10.39 -6.33 1.27
N GLU A 94 10.80 -5.19 0.70
CA GLU A 94 11.26 -5.11 -0.69
C GLU A 94 12.51 -5.97 -0.95
N GLY A 95 13.46 -5.96 -0.01
CA GLY A 95 14.68 -6.77 -0.08
C GLY A 95 14.45 -8.27 0.12
N TYR A 96 13.33 -8.67 0.73
CA TYR A 96 12.96 -10.09 0.86
C TYR A 96 12.38 -10.67 -0.45
N LEU A 97 11.80 -9.82 -1.29
CA LEU A 97 11.21 -10.21 -2.56
C LEU A 97 12.26 -10.27 -3.67
N HIS A 98 12.10 -11.21 -4.59
CA HIS A 98 12.94 -11.29 -5.77
C HIS A 98 12.88 -9.98 -6.58
N TYR A 99 13.97 -9.66 -7.28
CA TYR A 99 14.08 -8.44 -8.08
C TYR A 99 13.11 -8.43 -9.28
N CYS A 100 12.75 -9.61 -9.80
CA CYS A 100 11.75 -9.70 -10.87
C CYS A 100 10.36 -9.31 -10.38
N MET A 101 9.60 -8.72 -11.31
CA MET A 101 8.20 -8.40 -11.12
C MET A 101 7.40 -8.86 -12.33
N ILE A 102 6.18 -9.34 -12.07
CA ILE A 102 5.25 -9.80 -13.09
C ILE A 102 4.11 -8.78 -13.18
N ASP A 103 4.13 -7.98 -14.25
CA ASP A 103 3.10 -6.98 -14.51
C ASP A 103 2.06 -7.51 -15.52
N VAL A 104 0.86 -7.79 -15.03
CA VAL A 104 -0.22 -8.29 -15.90
C VAL A 104 -0.69 -7.23 -16.89
N SER A 105 -0.45 -5.94 -16.64
CA SER A 105 -0.78 -4.89 -17.61
C SER A 105 0.11 -4.99 -18.86
N SER A 106 1.39 -5.30 -18.70
CA SER A 106 2.30 -5.56 -19.81
C SER A 106 1.83 -6.76 -20.63
N VAL A 107 1.41 -7.84 -19.97
CA VAL A 107 0.87 -9.03 -20.65
C VAL A 107 -0.41 -8.69 -21.41
N LYS A 108 -1.35 -7.96 -20.80
CA LYS A 108 -2.59 -7.52 -21.47
C LYS A 108 -2.29 -6.67 -22.71
N GLU A 109 -1.33 -5.76 -22.61
CA GLU A 109 -0.92 -4.89 -23.71
C GLU A 109 -0.21 -5.64 -24.84
N LEU A 110 0.54 -6.72 -24.54
CA LEU A 110 1.10 -7.62 -25.55
C LEU A 110 0.00 -8.41 -26.26
N VAL A 111 -0.90 -9.04 -25.51
CA VAL A 111 -2.01 -9.83 -26.07
C VAL A 111 -2.88 -8.97 -26.99
N ARG A 112 -3.22 -7.75 -26.57
CA ARG A 112 -4.04 -6.84 -27.38
C ARG A 112 -3.39 -6.48 -28.73
N ARG A 113 -2.06 -6.39 -28.79
CA ARG A 113 -1.32 -6.03 -30.01
C ARG A 113 -1.05 -7.23 -30.91
N TRP A 114 -0.69 -8.37 -30.33
CA TRP A 114 -0.31 -9.57 -31.09
C TRP A 114 -1.52 -10.41 -31.48
N TYR A 115 -2.59 -10.38 -30.68
CA TYR A 115 -3.79 -11.17 -30.87
C TYR A 115 -5.05 -10.30 -30.75
N PRO A 116 -5.28 -9.35 -31.68
CA PRO A 116 -6.38 -8.37 -31.59
C PRO A 116 -7.79 -8.99 -31.61
N LYS A 117 -7.91 -10.26 -32.02
CA LYS A 117 -9.17 -11.01 -32.03
C LYS A 117 -9.50 -11.70 -30.70
N LEU A 118 -8.54 -11.79 -29.77
CA LEU A 118 -8.77 -12.37 -28.45
C LEU A 118 -9.32 -11.31 -27.50
N SER A 119 -10.35 -11.68 -26.74
CA SER A 119 -10.84 -10.85 -25.64
C SER A 119 -9.85 -10.91 -24.47
N VAL A 120 -9.42 -9.75 -24.00
CA VAL A 120 -8.60 -9.63 -22.79
C VAL A 120 -9.53 -9.37 -21.61
N PRO A 121 -9.33 -10.01 -20.44
CA PRO A 121 -10.19 -9.79 -19.28
C PRO A 121 -10.24 -8.31 -18.89
N ASP A 122 -11.45 -7.76 -18.76
CA ASP A 122 -11.67 -6.38 -18.35
C ASP A 122 -11.18 -6.13 -16.92
N LYS A 123 -10.89 -4.87 -16.62
CA LYS A 123 -10.50 -4.44 -15.26
C LYS A 123 -11.70 -4.33 -14.32
N HIS A 124 -12.92 -4.29 -14.86
CA HIS A 124 -14.13 -4.21 -14.04
C HIS A 124 -14.29 -5.50 -13.23
N GLY A 125 -14.45 -5.33 -11.92
CA GLY A 125 -14.50 -6.43 -10.96
C GLY A 125 -15.43 -7.52 -11.45
N SER A 126 -14.83 -8.63 -11.85
CA SER A 126 -15.53 -9.87 -12.16
C SER A 126 -16.35 -10.23 -10.93
N ASN A 127 -17.67 -10.12 -11.04
CA ASN A 127 -18.62 -10.77 -10.14
C ASN A 127 -18.28 -12.25 -10.15
N TRP A 128 -17.45 -12.68 -9.20
CA TRP A 128 -17.17 -14.08 -8.96
C TRP A 128 -18.50 -14.71 -8.50
N PRO A 129 -19.01 -15.76 -9.17
CA PRO A 129 -20.21 -16.43 -8.69
C PRO A 129 -19.90 -17.01 -7.31
N SER A 130 -20.67 -16.56 -6.31
CA SER A 130 -20.63 -17.09 -4.95
C SER A 130 -21.24 -18.49 -4.91
#